data_AF-S5YR28-F1
#
_entry.id   AF-S5YR28-F1
#
_cell.length_a   1.000
_cell.length_b   1.000
_cell.length_c   1.000
_cell.angle_alpha   90.00
_cell.angle_beta   90.00
_cell.angle_gamma   90.00
#
_symmetry.space_group_name_H-M   'P 1'
#
loop_
_entity.id
_entity.type
_entity.pdbx_description
1 polymer ?
#
loop_
_entity_poly.entity_id
_entity_poly.type
_entity_poly.pdbx_seq_one_letter_code
_entity_poly.pdbx_strand_id
1 'polypeptide(L)'
;MSGVATEAGVAGLDWPGLLRVGLGPPAKGGLGLSPAEFWALTPAELALMLGVSPDTGAMTRDRLAALAARFPDRKPDDRKPEDLRPAGGGAPRQL
;
A
#
# COMPACT_ATOMS: atom_id res chain seq x y z
N MET A 1 8.83 -25.19 -25.21
CA MET A 1 8.97 -25.18 -23.74
C MET A 1 10.01 -24.15 -23.36
N SER A 2 9.56 -22.94 -23.03
CA SER A 2 10.43 -21.92 -22.44
C SER A 2 9.73 -21.44 -21.19
N GLY A 3 10.25 -21.91 -20.06
CA GLY A 3 9.87 -21.37 -18.75
C GLY A 3 10.37 -19.94 -18.68
N VAL A 4 9.46 -18.99 -18.52
CA VAL A 4 9.78 -17.74 -17.84
C VAL A 4 9.32 -17.93 -16.40
N ALA A 5 10.29 -17.95 -15.49
CA ALA A 5 10.03 -17.88 -14.08
C ALA A 5 9.31 -16.55 -13.82
N THR A 6 8.04 -16.60 -13.43
CA THR A 6 7.38 -15.42 -12.84
C THR A 6 7.99 -15.24 -11.46
N GLU A 7 9.13 -14.56 -11.41
CA GLU A 7 9.53 -13.86 -10.19
C GLU A 7 8.41 -12.86 -9.88
N ALA A 8 7.61 -13.16 -8.87
CA ALA A 8 6.60 -12.26 -8.35
C ALA A 8 7.28 -11.10 -7.61
N GLY A 9 8.00 -10.26 -8.35
CA GLY A 9 8.30 -8.89 -7.94
C GLY A 9 6.99 -8.15 -7.78
N VAL A 10 6.89 -7.32 -6.74
CA VAL A 10 5.66 -6.63 -6.31
C VAL A 10 4.98 -5.97 -7.53
N ALA A 11 3.96 -6.62 -8.07
CA ALA A 11 3.15 -6.04 -9.13
C ALA A 11 2.42 -4.84 -8.50
N GLY A 12 2.68 -3.63 -9.02
CA GLY A 12 1.97 -2.44 -8.61
C GLY A 12 0.47 -2.55 -8.90
N LEU A 13 -0.33 -1.67 -8.30
CA LEU A 13 -1.76 -1.59 -8.58
C LEU A 13 -1.99 -1.23 -10.06
N ASP A 14 -2.89 -1.94 -10.74
CA ASP A 14 -3.35 -1.60 -12.10
C ASP A 14 -4.22 -0.33 -12.08
N TRP A 15 -3.54 0.82 -11.99
CA TRP A 15 -4.17 2.13 -11.99
C TRP A 15 -5.02 2.40 -13.24
N PRO A 16 -4.53 2.12 -14.47
CA PRO A 16 -5.35 2.30 -15.67
C PRO A 16 -6.62 1.46 -15.66
N GLY A 17 -6.54 0.20 -15.21
CA GLY A 17 -7.70 -0.66 -15.05
C GLY A 17 -8.70 -0.09 -14.05
N LEU A 18 -8.22 0.33 -12.88
CA LEU A 18 -9.04 0.93 -11.82
C LEU A 18 -9.79 2.18 -12.28
N LEU A 19 -9.10 3.10 -12.97
CA LEU A 19 -9.72 4.31 -13.50
C LEU A 19 -10.75 4.00 -14.59
N ARG A 20 -10.52 2.97 -15.42
CA ARG A 20 -11.46 2.56 -16.46
C ARG A 20 -12.74 1.99 -15.87
N VAL A 21 -12.66 1.19 -14.81
CA VAL A 21 -13.86 0.62 -14.18
C VAL A 21 -14.59 1.62 -13.27
N GLY A 22 -13.88 2.57 -12.65
CA GLY A 22 -14.50 3.61 -11.82
C GLY A 22 -15.11 4.75 -12.63
N LEU A 23 -14.29 5.41 -13.46
CA LEU A 23 -14.66 6.64 -14.19
C LEU A 23 -15.17 6.38 -15.61
N GLY A 24 -14.91 5.19 -16.15
CA GLY A 24 -15.34 4.84 -17.51
C GLY A 24 -16.86 4.77 -17.64
N PRO A 25 -17.41 4.98 -18.84
CA PRO A 25 -18.85 5.02 -19.05
C PRO A 25 -19.51 3.64 -18.84
N PRO A 26 -20.76 3.58 -18.34
CA PRO A 26 -21.49 2.32 -18.15
C PRO A 26 -21.62 1.48 -19.41
N ALA A 27 -21.73 2.12 -20.58
CA ALA A 27 -21.77 1.46 -21.88
C ALA A 27 -20.49 0.64 -22.20
N LYS A 28 -19.37 0.89 -21.51
CA LYS A 28 -18.11 0.15 -21.64
C LYS A 28 -17.79 -0.70 -20.40
N GLY A 29 -18.77 -0.91 -19.52
CA GLY A 29 -18.62 -1.69 -18.29
C GLY A 29 -17.96 -0.96 -17.13
N GLY A 30 -17.91 0.37 -17.15
CA GLY A 30 -17.50 1.18 -15.98
C GLY A 30 -18.69 1.61 -15.12
N LEU A 31 -18.41 2.18 -13.94
CA LEU A 31 -19.44 2.68 -13.02
C LEU A 31 -19.95 4.08 -13.41
N GLY A 32 -19.25 4.80 -14.28
CA GLY A 32 -19.65 6.15 -14.72
C GLY A 32 -19.57 7.21 -13.63
N LEU A 33 -18.79 6.98 -12.59
CA LEU A 33 -18.64 7.93 -11.47
C LEU A 33 -17.92 9.19 -11.92
N SER A 34 -18.31 10.34 -11.36
CA SER A 34 -17.48 11.53 -11.45
C SER A 34 -16.17 11.32 -10.66
N PRO A 35 -15.08 12.05 -11.00
CA PRO A 35 -13.83 11.94 -10.26
C PRO A 35 -13.99 12.20 -8.76
N ALA A 36 -14.87 13.13 -8.37
CA ALA A 36 -15.11 13.45 -6.96
C ALA A 36 -15.78 12.29 -6.21
N GLU A 37 -16.81 11.68 -6.80
CA GLU A 37 -17.50 10.53 -6.22
C GLU A 37 -16.55 9.35 -6.09
N PHE A 38 -15.78 9.05 -7.14
CA PHE A 38 -14.80 7.96 -7.13
C PHE A 38 -13.78 8.09 -6.00
N TRP A 39 -13.21 9.28 -5.79
CA TRP A 39 -12.24 9.51 -4.73
C TRP A 39 -12.84 9.64 -3.33
N ALA A 40 -14.15 9.86 -3.22
CA ALA A 40 -14.86 9.84 -1.95
C ALA A 40 -15.17 8.42 -1.46
N LEU A 41 -15.21 7.43 -2.37
CA LEU A 41 -15.48 6.05 -2.02
C LEU A 41 -14.32 5.41 -1.26
N THR A 42 -14.67 4.60 -0.27
CA THR A 42 -13.72 3.66 0.32
C THR A 42 -13.42 2.52 -0.67
N PRO A 43 -12.24 1.87 -0.57
CA PRO A 43 -11.93 0.71 -1.40
C PRO A 43 -12.94 -0.44 -1.27
N ALA A 44 -13.55 -0.59 -0.09
CA ALA A 44 -14.56 -1.61 0.16
C ALA A 44 -15.87 -1.31 -0.58
N GLU A 45 -16.33 -0.06 -0.56
CA GLU A 45 -17.52 0.37 -1.31
C GLU A 45 -17.31 0.21 -2.82
N LEU A 46 -16.13 0.60 -3.31
CA LEU A 46 -15.79 0.40 -4.72
C LEU A 46 -15.78 -1.09 -5.10
N ALA A 47 -15.18 -1.96 -4.28
CA ALA A 47 -15.18 -3.40 -4.52
C ALA A 47 -16.61 -3.98 -4.56
N LEU A 48 -17.46 -3.58 -3.62
CA LEU A 48 -18.87 -3.97 -3.58
C LEU A 48 -19.63 -3.56 -4.85
N MET A 49 -19.45 -2.32 -5.32
CA MET A 49 -20.09 -1.84 -6.54
C MET A 49 -19.58 -2.56 -7.80
N LEU A 50 -18.32 -2.99 -7.81
CA LEU A 50 -17.73 -3.78 -8.89
C LEU A 50 -18.09 -5.28 -8.80
N GLY A 51 -18.84 -5.70 -7.78
CA GLY A 51 -19.16 -7.12 -7.55
C GLY A 51 -17.95 -7.96 -7.13
N VAL A 52 -16.89 -7.32 -6.64
CA VAL A 52 -15.70 -7.98 -6.11
C VAL A 52 -15.91 -8.20 -4.61
N SER A 53 -15.98 -9.46 -4.18
CA SER A 53 -15.93 -9.77 -2.76
C SER A 53 -14.51 -9.49 -2.24
N PRO A 54 -14.33 -8.61 -1.25
CA PRO A 54 -13.04 -8.49 -0.58
C PRO A 54 -12.83 -9.75 0.26
N ASP A 55 -12.25 -10.80 -0.33
CA ASP A 55 -11.91 -12.05 0.36
C ASP A 55 -10.77 -11.86 1.37
N THR A 56 -10.25 -10.65 1.49
CA THR A 56 -9.18 -10.31 2.44
C THR A 56 -9.83 -9.80 3.71
N GLY A 57 -9.98 -10.67 4.71
CA GLY A 57 -10.44 -10.29 6.04
C GLY A 57 -9.70 -9.05 6.56
N ALA A 58 -10.38 -8.30 7.46
CA ALA A 58 -9.86 -7.06 8.01
C ALA A 58 -8.38 -7.20 8.44
N MET A 59 -7.54 -6.23 8.05
CA MET A 59 -6.13 -6.24 8.43
C MET A 59 -5.98 -6.32 9.94
N THR A 60 -5.26 -7.33 10.43
CA THR A 60 -4.88 -7.41 11.84
C THR A 60 -3.79 -6.37 12.13
N ARG A 61 -3.69 -5.93 13.39
CA ARG A 61 -2.61 -5.02 13.82
C ARG A 61 -1.23 -5.57 13.50
N ASP A 62 -1.01 -6.86 13.70
CA ASP A 62 0.28 -7.50 13.43
C ASP A 62 0.64 -7.43 11.95
N ARG A 63 -0.36 -7.62 11.06
CA ARG A 63 -0.14 -7.52 9.61
C ARG A 63 0.15 -6.09 9.17
N LEU A 64 -0.49 -5.10 9.81
CA LEU A 64 -0.17 -3.69 9.58
C LEU A 64 1.27 -3.37 10.03
N ALA A 65 1.68 -3.83 11.22
CA ALA A 65 3.04 -3.66 11.71
C ALA A 65 4.09 -4.29 10.77
N ALA A 66 3.79 -5.48 10.24
CA ALA A 66 4.64 -6.15 9.26
C ALA A 66 4.76 -5.37 7.94
N LEU A 67 3.67 -4.73 7.47
CA LEU A 67 3.72 -3.86 6.28
C LEU A 67 4.56 -2.61 6.53
N ALA A 68 4.36 -1.93 7.67
CA ALA A 68 5.11 -0.72 8.01
C ALA A 68 6.62 -0.97 8.09
N ALA A 69 7.03 -2.13 8.62
CA ALA A 69 8.44 -2.54 8.63
C ALA A 69 8.99 -2.83 7.23
N ARG A 70 8.15 -3.36 6.32
CA ARG A 70 8.54 -3.72 4.96
C ARG A 70 8.58 -2.52 4.01
N PHE A 71 7.76 -1.51 4.27
CA PHE A 71 7.63 -0.30 3.47
C PHE A 71 7.77 0.93 4.37
N PRO A 72 8.98 1.24 4.88
CA PRO A 72 9.20 2.39 5.73
C PRO A 72 9.02 3.70 4.95
N ASP A 73 8.28 4.65 5.54
CA ASP A 73 8.00 5.95 4.91
C ASP A 73 9.26 6.80 4.70
N ARG A 74 10.26 6.61 5.56
CA ARG A 74 11.56 7.29 5.45
C ARG A 74 12.57 6.38 4.80
N LYS A 75 13.32 6.91 3.84
CA LYS A 75 14.52 6.22 3.36
C LYS A 75 15.54 6.16 4.50
N PRO A 76 16.41 5.12 4.54
CA PRO A 76 17.43 5.01 5.58
C PRO A 76 18.34 6.24 5.73
N ASP A 77 18.49 7.02 4.66
CA ASP A 77 19.32 8.23 4.54
C ASP A 77 18.59 9.53 4.98
N ASP A 78 17.26 9.50 5.12
CA ASP A 78 16.47 10.65 5.62
C ASP A 78 16.45 10.74 7.16
N ARG A 79 17.12 9.80 7.85
CA ARG A 79 17.24 9.83 9.31
C ARG A 79 18.22 10.93 9.71
N LYS A 80 17.75 11.87 10.52
CA LYS A 80 18.63 12.92 11.04
C LYS A 80 19.70 12.30 11.94
N PRO A 81 20.93 12.84 11.96
CA PRO A 81 22.01 12.31 12.81
C PRO A 81 21.67 12.30 14.31
N GLU A 82 20.72 13.13 14.74
CA GLU A 82 20.21 13.17 16.11
C GLU A 82 19.46 11.88 16.52
N ASP A 83 18.82 11.20 15.57
CA ASP A 83 18.09 9.94 15.79
C ASP A 83 19.04 8.72 15.89
N LEU A 84 20.30 8.87 15.45
CA LEU A 84 21.33 7.82 15.50
C LEU A 84 22.14 7.83 16.80
N ARG A 85 21.87 8.73 17.75
CA ARG A 85 22.60 8.72 19.02
C ARG A 85 22.31 7.42 19.77
N PRO A 86 23.32 6.56 20.02
CA PRO A 86 23.12 5.42 20.89
C PRO A 86 22.75 5.95 22.29
N ALA A 87 21.71 5.36 22.89
CA ALA A 87 21.35 5.62 24.28
C ALA A 87 22.62 5.55 25.14
N GLY A 88 22.91 6.65 25.84
CA GLY A 88 24.23 7.01 26.35
C GLY A 88 25.06 5.85 26.88
N GLY A 89 26.19 5.58 26.21
CA GLY A 89 27.30 4.88 26.83
C GLY A 89 27.84 5.74 27.97
N GLY A 90 27.43 5.42 29.20
CA GLY A 90 28.05 5.96 30.40
C GLY A 90 29.52 5.54 30.41
N ALA A 91 30.43 6.47 30.13
CA ALA A 91 31.85 6.26 30.33
C ALA A 91 32.10 6.02 31.83
N PRO A 92 32.73 4.90 32.25
CA PRO A 92 33.07 4.71 33.64
C PRO A 92 34.13 5.75 34.04
N ARG A 93 33.81 6.57 35.04
CA ARG A 93 34.78 7.43 35.72
C ARG A 93 35.82 6.52 36.37
N GLN A 94 37.01 6.48 35.78
CA GLN A 94 38.21 5.91 36.42
C GLN A 94 38.57 6.82 37.61
N LEU A 95 38.65 6.22 38.79
CA LEU A 95 39.19 6.80 40.02
C LEU A 95 40.71 6.64 40.05
#